data_AF-A0A970YFQ2-F1
#
_entry.id   AF-A0A970YFQ2-F1
#
_cell.length_a   1.000
_cell.length_b   1.000
_cell.length_c   1.000
_cell.angle_alpha   90.00
_cell.angle_beta   90.00
_cell.angle_gamma   90.00
#
_symmetry.space_group_name_H-M   'P 1'
#
loop_
_entity.id
_entity.type
_entity.pdbx_description
1 polymer ?
#
loop_
_entity_poly.entity_id
_entity_poly.type
_entity_poly.pdbx_seq_one_letter_code
_entity_poly.pdbx_strand_id
1 'polypeptide(L)' 'MGALPAVMPVLAVVLALVLLYLFLERPWLKRWGATDEDVRRCLPGDDLVPRLDRTTTGSIRIPYPPAQAWPWLA' A
#
# COMPACT_ATOMS: atom_id res chain seq x y z
N MET A 1 36.13 27.62 1.29
CA MET A 1 35.70 26.53 0.38
C MET A 1 36.04 25.21 1.03
N GLY A 2 35.13 24.67 1.82
CA GLY A 2 35.26 23.35 2.43
C GLY A 2 33.84 22.87 2.67
N ALA A 3 33.35 21.96 1.84
CA ALA A 3 32.11 21.28 2.15
C ALA A 3 32.32 20.60 3.51
N LEU A 4 31.53 21.01 4.49
CA LEU A 4 31.61 20.54 5.86
C LEU A 4 31.59 18.99 5.83
N PRO A 5 32.56 18.28 6.42
CA PRO A 5 32.72 16.83 6.30
C PRO A 5 31.51 16.00 6.75
N ALA A 6 30.51 16.66 7.37
CA ALA A 6 29.25 16.06 7.81
C ALA A 6 28.12 16.06 6.76
N VAL A 7 28.22 16.78 5.65
CA VAL A 7 27.09 16.87 4.68
C VAL A 7 26.88 15.55 3.93
N MET A 8 27.95 14.91 3.49
CA MET A 8 27.89 13.65 2.76
C MET A 8 27.28 12.49 3.57
N PRO A 9 27.67 12.23 4.83
CA PRO A 9 27.02 11.17 5.61
C PRO A 9 25.55 11.46 5.90
N VAL A 10 25.17 12.73 6.12
CA VAL A 10 23.76 13.11 6.30
C VAL A 10 22.94 12.81 5.05
N LEU A 11 23.44 13.19 3.87
CA LEU A 11 22.78 12.88 2.60
C LEU A 11 22.65 11.38 2.36
N ALA A 12 23.68 10.59 2.71
CA ALA A 12 23.64 9.14 2.60
C ALA A 12 22.57 8.51 3.51
N VAL A 13 22.46 8.98 4.76
CA VAL A 13 21.42 8.51 5.70
C VAL A 13 20.03 8.88 5.20
N VAL A 14 19.82 10.12 4.75
CA VAL A 14 18.53 10.54 4.19
C VAL A 14 18.16 9.69 2.98
N LEU A 15 19.09 9.45 2.06
CA LEU A 15 18.87 8.59 0.91
C LEU A 15 18.49 7.17 1.34
N ALA A 16 19.21 6.59 2.30
CA ALA A 16 18.94 5.25 2.81
C ALA A 16 17.53 5.14 3.42
N LEU A 17 17.10 6.14 4.20
CA LEU A 17 15.76 6.19 4.78
C LEU A 17 14.68 6.32 3.70
N VAL A 18 14.91 7.15 2.68
CA VAL A 18 13.99 7.28 1.54
C VAL A 18 13.84 5.96 0.79
N LEU A 19 14.95 5.26 0.54
CA LEU A 19 14.93 3.94 -0.10
C LEU A 19 14.20 2.92 0.78
N LEU A 20 14.48 2.87 2.08
CA LEU A 20 13.80 1.98 3.02
C LEU A 20 12.28 2.19 2.99
N TYR A 21 11.84 3.45 3.06
CA TYR A 21 10.42 3.81 2.98
C TYR A 21 9.80 3.36 1.65
N LEU A 22 10.45 3.66 0.53
CA LEU A 22 9.91 3.37 -0.80
C LEU A 22 9.81 1.87 -1.11
N PHE A 23 10.75 1.07 -0.61
CA PHE A 23 10.86 -0.36 -0.95
C PHE A 23 10.24 -1.30 0.08
N LEU A 24 10.16 -0.94 1.36
CA LEU A 24 9.60 -1.82 2.40
C LEU A 24 8.25 -1.33 2.90
N GLU A 25 8.22 -0.11 3.44
CA GLU A 25 7.00 0.40 4.09
C GLU A 25 5.90 0.68 3.07
N ARG A 26 6.23 1.32 1.95
CA ARG A 26 5.24 1.72 0.95
C ARG A 26 4.51 0.53 0.30
N PRO A 27 5.18 -0.56 -0.12
CA PRO A 27 4.48 -1.73 -0.63
C PRO A 27 3.63 -2.43 0.44
N TRP A 28 4.10 -2.46 1.68
CA TRP A 28 3.37 -3.08 2.79
C TRP A 28 2.09 -2.32 3.14
N LEU A 29 2.17 -0.99 3.24
CA LEU A 29 1.01 -0.11 3.46
C LEU A 29 -0.03 -0.18 2.34
N LYS A 30 0.40 -0.48 1.10
CA LYS A 30 -0.50 -0.59 -0.06
C LYS A 30 -1.23 -1.92 -0.17
N ARG A 31 -0.78 -2.95 0.54
CA ARG A 31 -1.23 -4.34 0.36
C ARG A 31 -1.79 -4.93 1.64
N TRP A 32 -2.36 -4.12 2.53
CA TRP A 32 -2.76 -4.53 3.89
C TRP A 32 -3.58 -5.85 3.87
N GLY A 33 -2.89 -6.98 4.11
CA GLY A 33 -3.43 -8.34 3.95
C GLY A 33 -3.65 -8.87 2.51
N ALA A 34 -3.63 -8.00 1.49
CA ALA A 34 -3.90 -8.32 0.09
C ALA A 34 -2.77 -9.12 -0.58
N THR A 35 -3.16 -10.19 -1.27
CA THR A 35 -2.28 -10.97 -2.15
C THR A 35 -2.14 -10.31 -3.52
N ASP A 36 -1.17 -10.74 -4.33
CA ASP A 36 -1.03 -10.25 -5.70
C ASP A 36 -2.24 -10.61 -6.59
N GLU A 37 -2.96 -11.69 -6.26
CA GLU A 37 -4.22 -12.05 -6.92
C GLU A 37 -5.32 -11.05 -6.57
N ASP A 38 -5.46 -10.71 -5.28
CA ASP A 38 -6.43 -9.70 -4.82
C ASP A 38 -6.21 -8.35 -5.52
N VAL A 39 -4.94 -7.92 -5.66
CA VAL A 39 -4.59 -6.65 -6.30
C VAL A 39 -4.91 -6.62 -7.80
N ARG A 40 -4.83 -7.77 -8.49
CA ARG A 40 -5.09 -7.88 -9.93
C ARG A 40 -6.55 -8.14 -10.26
N ARG A 41 -7.38 -8.47 -9.25
CA ARG A 41 -8.79 -8.76 -9.42
C ARG A 41 -9.58 -7.48 -9.62
N CYS A 42 -10.37 -7.43 -10.70
CA CYS A 42 -11.35 -6.37 -10.90
C CYS A 42 -12.59 -6.68 -10.04
N LEU A 43 -13.00 -5.72 -9.20
CA LEU A 43 -14.15 -5.81 -8.33
C LEU A 43 -15.34 -5.05 -8.94
N PRO A 44 -16.59 -5.48 -8.66
CA PRO A 44 -17.75 -4.70 -9.03
C PRO A 44 -17.64 -3.27 -8.48
N GLY A 45 -17.74 -2.28 -9.37
CA GLY A 45 -17.66 -0.87 -9.01
C GLY A 45 -16.30 -0.20 -9.29
N ASP A 46 -15.25 -0.95 -9.64
CA ASP A 46 -13.95 -0.38 -10.02
C ASP A 46 -14.05 0.52 -11.26
N ASP A 47 -15.03 0.28 -12.13
CA ASP A 47 -15.31 1.01 -13.36
C ASP A 47 -16.11 2.30 -13.14
N LEU A 48 -16.64 2.55 -11.93
CA LEU A 48 -17.46 3.73 -11.63
C LEU A 48 -16.67 5.04 -11.62
N VAL A 49 -15.35 4.98 -11.41
CA VAL A 49 -14.46 6.14 -11.39
C VAL A 49 -13.49 6.08 -12.58
N PRO A 50 -13.73 6.85 -13.66
CA PRO A 50 -12.95 6.74 -14.89
C PRO A 50 -11.45 7.06 -14.74
N ARG A 51 -11.08 7.85 -13.73
CA ARG A 51 -9.70 8.24 -13.45
C ARG A 51 -9.43 8.26 -11.95
N LEU A 52 -8.72 7.25 -11.47
CA LEU A 52 -8.25 7.18 -10.09
C LEU A 52 -6.84 7.79 -10.00
N ASP A 53 -6.67 8.79 -9.15
CA ASP A 53 -5.35 9.36 -8.87
C ASP A 53 -4.48 8.41 -8.03
N ARG A 54 -5.13 7.61 -7.17
CA ARG A 54 -4.51 6.57 -6.34
C ARG A 54 -5.47 5.42 -6.08
N THR A 55 -4.94 4.20 -6.16
CA THR A 55 -5.64 2.98 -5.79
C THR A 55 -4.81 2.23 -4.74
N THR A 56 -5.50 1.67 -3.75
CA THR A 56 -4.95 0.82 -2.71
C THR A 56 -5.90 -0.35 -2.51
N THR A 57 -5.37 -1.57 -2.46
CA THR A 57 -6.17 -2.78 -2.26
C THR A 57 -5.81 -3.40 -0.91
N GLY A 58 -6.79 -3.50 -0.03
CA GLY A 58 -6.69 -4.23 1.23
C GLY A 58 -7.51 -5.51 1.15
N SER A 59 -7.09 -6.55 1.87
CA SER A 59 -7.91 -7.74 2.04
C SER A 59 -7.85 -8.24 3.49
N ILE A 60 -8.97 -8.77 3.95
CA ILE A 60 -9.09 -9.42 5.25
C ILE A 60 -9.89 -10.70 5.07
N ARG A 61 -9.39 -11.79 5.68
CA ARG A 61 -10.09 -13.08 5.66
C ARG A 61 -11.07 -13.14 6.82
N ILE A 62 -12.34 -13.34 6.52
CA ILE A 62 -13.40 -13.54 7.50
C ILE A 62 -13.78 -15.02 7.51
N PRO A 63 -13.66 -15.74 8.65
CA PRO A 63 -13.91 -17.18 8.72
C PRO A 63 -15.40 -17.54 8.85
N TYR A 64 -16.30 -16.69 8.36
CA TYR A 64 -17.76 -16.86 8.42
C TYR A 64 -18.38 -16.68 7.03
N PRO A 65 -19.51 -17.34 6.72
CA PRO A 65 -20.20 -17.15 5.44
C PRO A 65 -20.72 -15.70 5.30
N PRO A 66 -20.91 -15.19 4.06
CA PRO A 66 -21.32 -13.80 3.82
C PRO A 66 -22.59 -13.38 4.57
N ALA A 67 -23.59 -14.25 4.69
CA ALA A 67 -24.83 -13.97 5.42
C ALA A 67 -24.63 -13.72 6.93
N GLN A 68 -23.56 -14.26 7.53
CA GLN A 68 -23.19 -13.98 8.92
C GLN A 68 -22.27 -12.77 9.06
N ALA A 69 -21.41 -12.53 8.06
CA ALA A 69 -20.50 -11.40 8.06
C ALA A 69 -21.22 -10.06 7.76
N TRP A 70 -22.21 -10.10 6.87
CA TRP A 70 -23.04 -8.96 6.48
C TRP A 70 -24.54 -9.28 6.59
N PRO A 71 -25.06 -9.53 7.80
CA PRO A 71 -26.46 -9.94 7.99
C PRO A 71 -27.48 -8.87 7.56
N TRP A 72 -27.06 -7.61 7.43
CA TRP A 72 -27.92 -6.51 6.98
C TRP A 72 -28.03 -6.38 5.46
N LEU A 73 -27.26 -7.15 4.69
CA LEU A 73 -27.34 -7.18 3.22
C LEU A 73 -28.18 -8.36 2.70
N ALA A 74 -28.70 -9.21 3.60
CA ALA A 74 -29.45 -10.43 3.29
C ALA A 74 -30.93 -10.15 2.98
#